data_AF-A0A7Y5Q977-F1
#
_entry.id   AF-A0A7Y5Q977-F1
#
_cell.length_a   1.000
_cell.length_b   1.000
_cell.length_c   1.000
_cell.angle_alpha   90.00
_cell.angle_beta   90.00
_cell.angle_gamma   90.00
#
_symmetry.space_group_name_H-M   'P 1'
#
loop_
_entity.id
_entity.type
_entity.pdbx_description
1 polymer ?
#
loop_
_entity_poly.entity_id
_entity_poly.type
_entity_poly.pdbx_seq_one_letter_code
_entity_poly.pdbx_strand_id
1 'polypeptide(L)'
;MSDERLTEEMLAILGVLLPEGSGQFPAVVHLAVDRMELRNPSPLDSQRLFHALQELLGLGYVVPGKDLQRPIWPWLSVSDRGRRAAERYGLK
;
A
#
# COMPACT_ATOMS: atom_id res chain seq x y z
N MET A 1 6.86 21.48 -6.07
CA MET A 1 6.39 20.11 -5.78
C MET A 1 5.22 20.26 -4.82
N SER A 2 4.01 19.91 -5.24
CA SER A 2 2.81 20.05 -4.41
C SER A 2 2.88 19.13 -3.19
N ASP A 3 2.49 19.64 -2.02
CA ASP A 3 2.18 18.83 -0.84
C ASP A 3 0.92 18.01 -1.14
N GLU A 4 1.09 16.87 -1.80
CA GLU A 4 0.02 15.89 -1.99
C GLU A 4 -0.34 15.31 -0.61
N ARG A 5 -1.49 15.74 -0.09
CA ARG A 5 -2.04 15.24 1.15
C ARG A 5 -2.56 13.81 0.91
N LEU A 6 -1.97 12.84 1.61
CA LEU A 6 -2.42 11.45 1.56
C LEU A 6 -3.79 11.33 2.23
N THR A 7 -4.68 10.54 1.63
CA THR A 7 -5.98 10.21 2.24
C THR A 7 -5.82 9.21 3.39
N GLU A 8 -6.85 9.06 4.22
CA GLU A 8 -6.85 8.09 5.31
C GLU A 8 -6.67 6.66 4.80
N GLU A 9 -7.27 6.30 3.67
CA GLU A 9 -7.11 4.97 3.05
C GLU A 9 -5.68 4.74 2.57
N MET A 10 -5.04 5.76 1.98
CA MET A 10 -3.65 5.66 1.55
C MET A 10 -2.70 5.50 2.75
N LEU A 11 -2.97 6.20 3.84
CA LEU A 11 -2.22 6.08 5.09
C LEU A 11 -2.43 4.70 5.73
N ALA A 12 -3.65 4.17 5.72
CA ALA A 12 -3.94 2.82 6.20
C ALA A 12 -3.18 1.76 5.39
N ILE A 13 -3.19 1.86 4.06
CA ILE A 13 -2.42 0.98 3.17
C ILE A 13 -0.92 1.08 3.47
N LEU A 14 -0.37 2.29 3.60
CA LEU A 14 1.04 2.47 3.97
C LEU A 14 1.34 1.83 5.34
N GLY A 15 0.48 2.03 6.33
CA GLY A 15 0.56 1.43 7.66
C GLY A 15 0.66 -0.09 7.62
N VAL A 16 -0.15 -0.74 6.79
CA VAL A 16 -0.12 -2.20 6.60
C VAL A 16 1.19 -2.67 5.96
N LEU A 17 1.78 -1.86 5.07
CA LEU A 17 2.97 -2.23 4.30
C LEU A 17 4.32 -1.92 4.98
N LEU A 18 4.34 -1.05 5.99
CA LEU A 18 5.56 -0.63 6.70
C LEU A 18 6.23 -1.73 7.53
N PRO A 19 5.53 -2.45 8.45
CA PRO A 19 6.16 -3.42 9.34
C PRO A 19 6.74 -4.64 8.62
N GLU A 20 6.39 -4.83 7.33
CA GLU A 20 6.84 -5.95 6.50
C GLU A 20 8.24 -5.76 5.87
N GLY A 21 8.99 -4.74 6.31
CA GLY A 21 10.42 -4.48 6.05
C GLY A 21 11.11 -5.23 4.90
N SER A 22 11.41 -4.54 3.78
CA SER A 22 12.22 -5.04 2.63
C SER A 22 11.78 -6.36 1.97
N GLY A 23 10.79 -7.07 2.51
CA GLY A 23 10.25 -8.29 1.96
C GLY A 23 9.36 -8.00 0.75
N GLN A 24 9.45 -8.88 -0.23
CA GLN A 24 8.56 -8.92 -1.37
C GLN A 24 7.23 -9.53 -0.87
N PHE A 25 6.10 -8.83 -1.02
CA PHE A 25 4.78 -9.37 -0.66
C PHE A 25 3.81 -9.40 -1.83
N PRO A 26 2.99 -10.45 -1.96
CA PRO A 26 1.98 -10.53 -3.00
C PRO A 26 0.97 -9.41 -2.74
N ALA A 27 0.51 -8.75 -3.81
CA ALA A 27 -0.38 -7.59 -3.80
C ALA A 27 -1.36 -7.57 -2.60
N VAL A 28 -0.92 -6.87 -1.56
CA VAL A 28 -1.57 -5.86 -0.69
C VAL A 28 -3.09 -5.73 -0.72
N VAL A 29 -3.83 -6.05 -1.78
CA VAL A 29 -5.30 -5.96 -1.74
C VAL A 29 -5.86 -6.97 -0.74
N HIS A 30 -5.45 -8.24 -0.78
CA HIS A 30 -5.94 -9.22 0.21
C HIS A 30 -5.39 -8.94 1.61
N LEU A 31 -4.13 -8.53 1.73
CA LEU A 31 -3.49 -8.29 3.04
C LEU A 31 -3.93 -6.96 3.68
N ALA A 32 -4.17 -5.90 2.89
CA ALA A 32 -4.76 -4.66 3.38
C ALA A 32 -6.26 -4.86 3.66
N VAL A 33 -7.00 -5.61 2.86
CA VAL A 33 -8.38 -6.01 3.21
C VAL A 33 -8.41 -6.78 4.54
N ASP A 34 -7.57 -7.81 4.67
CA ASP A 34 -7.53 -8.67 5.87
C ASP A 34 -7.05 -7.90 7.11
N ARG A 35 -6.04 -7.03 6.98
CA ARG A 35 -5.51 -6.22 8.12
C ARG A 35 -6.26 -4.94 8.40
N MET A 36 -7.02 -4.38 7.45
CA MET A 36 -7.98 -3.30 7.71
C MET A 36 -9.27 -3.83 8.35
N GLU A 37 -9.26 -5.08 8.82
CA GLU A 37 -10.40 -5.77 9.45
C GLU A 37 -11.65 -5.85 8.57
N LEU A 38 -11.49 -5.70 7.25
CA LEU A 38 -12.56 -5.92 6.29
C LEU A 38 -12.72 -7.42 6.07
N ARG A 39 -13.22 -8.14 7.09
CA ARG A 39 -13.43 -9.60 7.05
C ARG A 39 -14.37 -10.07 5.93
N ASN A 40 -15.07 -9.14 5.28
CA ASN A 40 -15.88 -9.36 4.08
C ASN A 40 -16.08 -8.02 3.35
N PRO A 41 -15.08 -7.52 2.60
CA PRO A 41 -15.18 -6.21 1.97
C PRO A 41 -16.32 -6.24 0.94
N SER A 42 -17.10 -5.17 0.87
CA SER A 42 -18.01 -5.02 -0.26
C SER A 42 -17.19 -4.84 -1.56
N PRO A 43 -17.79 -5.08 -2.74
CA PRO A 43 -17.15 -4.75 -4.01
C PRO A 43 -16.69 -3.28 -4.08
N LEU A 44 -17.44 -2.37 -3.44
CA LEU A 44 -17.11 -0.95 -3.36
C LEU A 44 -15.86 -0.70 -2.51
N ASP A 45 -15.74 -1.37 -1.35
CA ASP A 45 -14.55 -1.26 -0.49
C ASP A 45 -13.31 -1.76 -1.22
N SER A 46 -13.43 -2.89 -1.91
CA SER A 46 -12.35 -3.47 -2.72
C SER A 46 -11.90 -2.50 -3.83
N GLN A 47 -12.85 -1.84 -4.50
CA GLN A 47 -12.56 -0.87 -5.55
C GLN A 47 -11.89 0.40 -4.99
N ARG A 48 -12.33 0.90 -3.83
CA ARG A 48 -11.71 2.05 -3.16
C ARG A 48 -10.26 1.76 -2.76
N LEU A 49 -10.01 0.59 -2.16
CA LEU A 49 -8.66 0.17 -1.79
C LEU A 49 -7.76 0.00 -3.01
N PHE A 50 -8.27 -0.58 -4.09
CA PHE A 50 -7.54 -0.69 -5.33
C PHE A 50 -7.18 0.69 -5.90
N HIS A 51 -8.11 1.65 -5.89
CA HIS A 51 -7.84 3.01 -6.35
C HIS A 51 -6.77 3.71 -5.51
N ALA A 52 -6.88 3.65 -4.18
CA ALA A 52 -5.89 4.23 -3.27
C ALA A 52 -4.48 3.60 -3.46
N LEU A 53 -4.42 2.30 -3.75
CA LEU A 53 -3.17 1.61 -4.07
C LEU A 53 -2.57 2.08 -5.39
N GLN A 54 -3.40 2.27 -6.43
CA GLN A 54 -2.95 2.81 -7.72
C GLN A 54 -2.43 4.24 -7.59
N GLU A 55 -3.08 5.08 -6.78
CA GLU A 55 -2.60 6.42 -6.48
C GLU A 55 -1.24 6.38 -5.76
N LEU A 56 -1.09 5.56 -4.72
CA LEU A 56 0.19 5.40 -4.02
C LEU A 56 1.32 4.95 -4.97
N LEU A 57 1.00 4.11 -5.96
CA LEU A 57 1.94 3.67 -6.99
C LEU A 57 2.29 4.82 -7.94
N GLY A 58 1.28 5.56 -8.44
CA GLY A 58 1.48 6.70 -9.34
C GLY A 58 2.27 7.84 -8.69
N LEU A 59 2.10 8.04 -7.38
CA LEU A 59 2.83 9.01 -6.58
C LEU A 59 4.21 8.53 -6.10
N GLY A 60 4.54 7.25 -6.36
CA GLY A 60 5.81 6.64 -6.01
C GLY A 60 6.02 6.39 -4.52
N TYR A 61 4.94 6.31 -3.72
CA TYR A 61 5.01 5.90 -2.32
C TYR A 61 5.15 4.37 -2.17
N VAL A 62 4.63 3.62 -3.13
CA VAL A 62 4.88 2.17 -3.29
C VAL A 62 5.52 1.88 -4.63
N VAL A 63 6.26 0.78 -4.73
CA VAL A 63 6.93 0.33 -5.96
C VAL A 63 6.73 -1.16 -6.16
N PRO A 64 6.79 -1.67 -7.41
CA PRO A 64 6.82 -3.10 -7.66
C PRO A 64 7.98 -3.78 -6.90
N GLY A 65 7.67 -4.85 -6.18
CA GLY A 65 8.62 -5.72 -5.52
C GLY A 65 9.45 -6.47 -6.56
N LYS A 66 10.73 -6.70 -6.24
CA LYS A 66 11.70 -7.30 -7.17
C LYS A 66 11.58 -8.83 -7.36
N ASP A 67 10.57 -9.50 -6.79
CA ASP A 67 10.50 -10.96 -6.91
C ASP A 67 9.90 -11.36 -8.26
N LEU A 68 10.79 -11.73 -9.18
CA LEU A 68 10.44 -12.15 -10.54
C LEU A 68 9.99 -13.63 -10.60
N GLN A 69 10.05 -14.37 -9.49
CA GLN A 69 9.74 -15.80 -9.48
C GLN A 69 8.24 -16.13 -9.44
N ARG A 70 7.37 -15.13 -9.22
CA ARG A 70 5.92 -15.32 -9.18
C ARG A 70 5.24 -14.41 -10.19
N PRO A 71 4.66 -14.96 -11.29
CA PRO A 71 4.00 -14.18 -12.33
C PRO A 71 2.64 -13.57 -11.91
N ILE A 72 2.28 -13.68 -10.63
CA ILE A 72 0.99 -13.20 -10.11
C ILE A 72 1.17 -11.75 -9.64
N TRP A 73 0.42 -10.87 -10.33
CA TRP A 73 0.00 -9.48 -10.05
C TRP A 73 0.52 -8.80 -8.77
N PRO A 74 0.89 -7.50 -8.87
CA PRO A 74 2.20 -6.99 -8.52
C PRO A 74 2.50 -7.13 -7.04
N TRP A 75 3.64 -7.75 -6.77
CA TRP A 75 4.26 -7.65 -5.47
C TRP A 75 4.59 -6.17 -5.23
N LEU A 76 4.34 -5.63 -4.05
CA LEU A 76 4.59 -4.21 -3.77
C LEU A 76 5.47 -4.05 -2.53
N SER A 77 6.29 -2.99 -2.54
CA SER A 77 7.12 -2.57 -1.41
C SER A 77 6.98 -1.08 -1.18
N VAL A 78 7.13 -0.64 0.07
CA VAL A 78 7.14 0.80 0.41
C VAL A 78 8.48 1.41 -0.02
N SER A 79 8.41 2.46 -0.85
CA SER A 79 9.58 3.22 -1.29
C SER A 79 10.15 4.08 -0.16
N ASP A 80 11.35 4.65 -0.35
CA ASP A 80 11.89 5.64 0.60
C ASP A 80 10.97 6.86 0.76
N ARG A 81 10.26 7.25 -0.31
CA ARG A 81 9.26 8.30 -0.25
C ARG A 81 8.06 7.87 0.61
N GLY A 82 7.59 6.63 0.45
CA GLY A 82 6.56 6.00 1.28
C GLY A 82 6.92 5.98 2.76
N ARG A 83 8.15 5.56 3.08
CA ARG A 83 8.66 5.51 4.46
C ARG A 83 8.74 6.89 5.11
N ARG A 84 9.30 7.88 4.40
CA ARG A 84 9.32 9.27 4.88
C ARG A 84 7.93 9.85 5.05
N ALA A 85 6.98 9.50 4.18
CA ALA A 85 5.60 9.91 4.36
C ALA A 85 5.00 9.28 5.62
N ALA A 86 5.13 7.98 5.78
CA ALA A 86 4.70 7.26 6.97
C ALA A 86 5.23 7.85 8.28
N GLU A 87 6.53 8.15 8.34
CA GLU A 87 7.16 8.82 9.48
C GLU A 87 6.54 10.20 9.76
N ARG A 88 6.30 11.02 8.73
CA ARG A 88 5.64 12.33 8.87
C ARG A 88 4.21 12.21 9.41
N TYR A 89 3.52 11.12 9.09
CA TYR A 89 2.15 10.85 9.55
C TYR A 89 2.10 10.00 10.84
N GLY A 90 3.25 9.68 11.44
CA GLY A 90 3.31 8.91 12.69
C GLY A 90 2.89 7.45 12.57
N LEU A 91 2.93 6.88 11.35
CA LEU A 91 2.68 5.45 11.12
C LEU A 91 3.91 4.65 11.62
N LYS A 92 3.69 3.57 12.37
CA LYS A 92 4.73 2.70 12.94
C LYS A 92 4.66 1.30 12.36
#